data_AF-A0A0D3IQR8-F1
#
_entry.id   AF-A0A0D3IQR8-F1
#
_cell.length_a   1.000
_cell.length_b   1.000
_cell.length_c   1.000
_cell.angle_alpha   90.00
_cell.angle_beta   90.00
_cell.angle_gamma   90.00
#
_symmetry.space_group_name_H-M   'P 1'
#
loop_
_entity.id
_entity.type
_entity.pdbx_description
1 polymer ?
#
loop_
_entity_poly.entity_id
_entity_poly.type
_entity_poly.pdbx_seq_one_letter_code
_entity_poly.pdbx_strand_id
1 'polypeptide(L)' 'SSNSREDLLVEIKIQASLDHPNIVRIIESFDNKTGIFVVMELCSGGDLEKKLRTQ' A
#
# COMPACT_ATOMS: atom_id res chain seq x y z
N SER A 1 23.07 -5.21 5.37
CA SER A 1 22.63 -5.80 4.09
C SER A 1 21.12 -5.73 4.07
N SER A 2 20.56 -4.69 3.45
CA SER A 2 19.14 -4.36 3.53
C SER A 2 18.33 -5.42 2.79
N ASN A 3 17.58 -6.25 3.50
CA ASN A 3 16.78 -7.30 2.88
C ASN A 3 15.43 -6.68 2.47
N SER A 4 15.35 -6.15 1.25
CA SER A 4 14.19 -5.37 0.78
C SER A 4 12.83 -6.07 0.95
N ARG A 5 12.81 -7.41 1.02
CA ARG A 5 11.58 -8.17 1.30
C ARG A 5 11.08 -7.96 2.73
N GLU A 6 11.98 -7.96 3.71
CA GLU A 6 11.63 -7.78 5.13
C GLU A 6 11.11 -6.35 5.36
N ASP A 7 11.75 -5.37 4.72
CA ASP A 7 11.31 -3.97 4.77
C ASP A 7 9.87 -3.82 4.24
N LEU A 8 9.55 -4.45 3.11
CA LEU A 8 8.19 -4.45 2.54
C LEU A 8 7.16 -5.12 3.47
N LEU A 9 7.52 -6.23 4.11
CA LEU A 9 6.61 -6.91 5.05
C LEU A 9 6.35 -6.05 6.30
N VAL A 10 7.37 -5.31 6.76
CA VAL A 10 7.21 -4.34 7.85
C VAL A 10 6.28 -3.20 7.42
N GLU A 11 6.47 -2.65 6.22
CA GLU A 11 5.61 -1.59 5.67
C GLU A 11 4.14 -2.03 5.58
N ILE A 12 3.89 -3.22 5.01
CA ILE A 12 2.56 -3.82 4.93
C ILE A 12 1.94 -3.96 6.32
N LYS A 13 2.70 -4.47 7.29
CA LYS A 13 2.22 -4.65 8.67
C LYS A 13 1.86 -3.33 9.34
N ILE A 14 2.69 -2.31 9.15
CA ILE A 14 2.44 -0.97 9.69
C ILE A 14 1.17 -0.40 9.04
N GLN A 15 1.08 -0.39 7.71
CA GLN A 15 -0.07 0.15 7.01
C GLN A 15 -1.37 -0.61 7.32
N ALA A 16 -1.33 -1.94 7.44
CA ALA A 16 -2.48 -2.77 7.82
C ALA A 16 -2.98 -2.49 9.25
N SER A 17 -2.15 -1.90 10.12
CA SER A 17 -2.55 -1.49 11.47
C SER A 17 -3.24 -0.12 11.53
N LEU A 18 -3.25 0.62 10.42
CA LEU A 18 -3.87 1.95 10.35
C LEU A 18 -5.37 1.82 10.03
N ASP A 19 -6.20 2.39 10.91
CA ASP A 19 -7.65 2.45 10.75
C ASP A 19 -8.11 3.92 10.89
N HIS A 20 -8.22 4.62 9.75
CA HIS A 20 -8.60 6.03 9.71
C HIS A 20 -9.23 6.39 8.36
N PRO A 21 -10.28 7.24 8.32
CA PRO A 21 -11.02 7.57 7.09
C PRO A 21 -10.20 8.24 5.98
N ASN A 22 -9.02 8.80 6.31
CA ASN A 22 -8.15 9.50 5.35
C ASN A 22 -6.84 8.74 5.05
N ILE A 23 -6.75 7.47 5.43
CA ILE A 23 -5.61 6.60 5.15
C ILE A 23 -6.11 5.42 4.34
N VAL A 24 -5.42 5.09 3.24
CA VAL A 24 -5.80 3.95 2.39
C VAL A 24 -5.63 2.67 3.17
N ARG A 25 -6.72 1.90 3.29
CA ARG A 25 -6.69 0.62 4.02
C ARG A 25 -6.16 -0.51 3.16
N ILE A 26 -5.39 -1.39 3.78
CA ILE A 26 -5.09 -2.72 3.25
C ILE A 26 -6.25 -3.65 3.61
N ILE A 27 -6.85 -4.26 2.60
CA ILE A 27 -7.93 -5.25 2.75
C ILE A 27 -7.32 -6.63 3.05
N GLU A 28 -6.28 -7.01 2.31
CA GLU A 28 -5.60 -8.30 2.45
C GLU A 28 -4.18 -8.20 1.89
N SER A 29 -3.27 -9.02 2.39
CA SER A 29 -1.93 -9.21 1.80
C SER A 29 -1.54 -10.67 1.83
N PHE A 30 -0.93 -11.16 0.76
CA PHE A 30 -0.46 -12.54 0.65
C PHE A 30 0.82 -12.59 -0.18
N ASP A 31 1.65 -13.59 0.08
CA ASP A 31 2.89 -13.80 -0.66
C ASP A 31 3.02 -15.24 -1.17
N ASN A 32 3.76 -15.39 -2.25
CA ASN A 32 4.10 -16.69 -2.81
C ASN A 32 5.52 -16.65 -3.41
N LYS A 33 5.91 -17.70 -4.13
CA LYS A 33 7.23 -17.80 -4.78
C LYS A 33 7.51 -16.68 -5.79
N THR A 34 6.48 -16.02 -6.32
CA THR A 34 6.59 -14.99 -7.36
C THR A 34 6.63 -13.57 -6.80
N GLY A 35 6.15 -13.33 -5.58
CA GLY A 35 6.13 -12.00 -5.01
C GLY A 35 5.20 -11.83 -3.82
N ILE A 36 5.05 -10.58 -3.39
CA ILE A 36 4.09 -10.13 -2.38
C ILE A 36 2.97 -9.39 -3.12
N PHE A 37 1.74 -9.67 -2.74
CA PHE A 37 0.53 -9.07 -3.29
C PHE A 37 -0.22 -8.38 -2.16
N VAL A 38 -0.71 -7.16 -2.45
CA VAL A 38 -1.44 -6.35 -1.49
C VAL A 38 -2.74 -5.89 -2.15
N VAL A 39 -3.85 -6.22 -1.51
CA VAL A 39 -5.20 -5.78 -1.90
C VAL A 39 -5.53 -4.54 -1.06
N MET A 40 -5.84 -3.43 -1.72
CA MET A 40 -6.14 -2.16 -1.08
C MET A 40 -7.44 -1.57 -1.60
N GLU A 41 -7.93 -0.56 -0.89
CA GLU A 41 -9.07 0.24 -1.33
C GLU A 41 -8.77 0.98 -2.64
N LEU A 42 -9.73 0.95 -3.57
CA LEU A 42 -9.60 1.61 -4.86
C LEU A 42 -9.81 3.13 -4.71
N CYS A 43 -8.74 3.90 -4.87
CA CYS A 43 -8.78 5.35 -4.96
C CYS A 43 -9.15 5.78 -6.39
N SER A 44 -10.44 5.80 -6.73
CA SER A 44 -10.94 6.10 -8.09
C SER A 44 -10.54 7.47 -8.65
N GLY A 45 -10.18 8.40 -7.76
CA GLY A 45 -9.64 9.70 -8.14
C GLY A 45 -8.25 9.63 -8.81
N GLY A 46 -7.51 8.54 -8.66
CA GLY A 46 -6.12 8.45 -9.09
C GLY A 46 -5.18 9.31 -8.24
N ASP A 47 -4.00 9.55 -8.77
CA ASP A 47 -2.91 10.23 -8.06
C ASP A 47 -3.18 11.74 -7.85
N LEU A 48 -2.93 12.21 -6.63
CA LEU A 48 -3.16 13.60 -6.23
C LEU A 48 -2.18 14.55 -6.94
N GLU A 49 -0.91 14.18 -7.06
CA GLU A 49 0.11 15.00 -7.70
C GLU A 49 -0.26 15.28 -9.17
N LYS A 50 -0.75 14.25 -9.88
CA LYS A 50 -1.30 14.39 -11.22
C LYS A 50 -2.46 15.36 -11.26
N LYS A 51 -3.42 15.27 -10.34
CA LYS A 51 -4.53 16.22 -10.26
C LYS A 51 -4.06 17.66 -10.09
N LEU A 52 -3.07 17.89 -9.22
CA LEU A 52 -2.54 19.22 -8.93
C LEU A 52 -1.82 19.84 -10.13
N ARG A 53 -1.08 19.03 -10.91
CA ARG A 53 -0.39 19.51 -12.13
C ARG A 53 -1.32 19.80 -13.30
N THR A 54 -2.52 19.22 -13.31
CA THR A 54 -3.51 19.44 -14.38
C THR A 54 -4.47 20.58 -14.10
N GLN A 55 -4.23 21.38 -13.04
CA GLN A 55 -4.97 22.60 -12.75
C GLN A 55 -4.23 23.83 -13.28
#